data_AF-A0A537ZR92-F1
#
_entry.id   AF-A0A537ZR92-F1
#
_cell.length_a   1.000
_cell.length_b   1.000
_cell.length_c   1.000
_cell.angle_alpha   90.00
_cell.angle_beta   90.00
_cell.angle_gamma   90.00
#
_symmetry.space_group_name_H-M   'P 1'
#
loop_
_entity.id
_entity.type
_entity.pdbx_description
1 polymer ?
#
loop_
_entity_poly.entity_id
_entity_poly.type
_entity_poly.pdbx_seq_one_letter_code
_entity_poly.pdbx_strand_id
1 'polypeptide(L)' 'MESTARVDGIELVYETFGDPADETILLIMGLGVQMLGWDERFCRMLVERGYRVVRFDNRDVGRSTKI' A
#
# COMPACT_ATOMS: atom_id res chain seq x y z
N MET A 1 -1.31 9.08 -4.52
CA MET A 1 -2.49 9.66 -3.82
C MET A 1 -3.15 8.53 -3.06
N GLU A 2 -3.40 8.75 -1.79
CA GLU A 2 -3.97 7.73 -0.92
C GLU A 2 -5.45 7.48 -1.21
N SER A 3 -5.90 6.26 -0.95
CA SER A 3 -7.29 5.81 -1.06
C SER A 3 -7.61 4.89 0.11
N THR A 4 -8.90 4.65 0.35
CA THR A 4 -9.35 3.77 1.44
C THR A 4 -10.06 2.54 0.91
N ALA A 5 -9.89 1.41 1.61
CA ALA A 5 -10.62 0.18 1.39
C ALA A 5 -11.25 -0.26 2.72
N ARG A 6 -12.54 -0.62 2.70
CA ARG A 6 -13.26 -1.05 3.90
C ARG A 6 -13.46 -2.56 3.89
N VAL A 7 -13.08 -3.22 4.97
CA VAL A 7 -13.23 -4.67 5.17
C VAL A 7 -13.53 -4.94 6.64
N ASP A 8 -14.59 -5.70 6.92
CA ASP A 8 -14.96 -6.15 8.28
C ASP A 8 -14.98 -5.05 9.37
N GLY A 9 -15.41 -3.84 9.01
CA GLY A 9 -15.47 -2.69 9.93
C GLY A 9 -14.13 -1.95 10.12
N ILE A 10 -13.08 -2.37 9.42
CA ILE A 10 -11.76 -1.74 9.39
C ILE A 10 -11.64 -0.93 8.08
N GLU A 11 -11.16 0.30 8.18
CA GLU A 11 -10.72 1.11 7.05
C GLU A 11 -9.20 1.00 6.91
N LEU A 12 -8.75 0.51 5.75
CA LEU A 12 -7.34 0.42 5.38
C LEU A 12 -6.99 1.55 4.43
N VAL A 13 -5.96 2.32 4.77
CA VAL A 13 -5.38 3.34 3.88
C VAL A 13 -4.32 2.70 3.01
N TYR A 14 -4.39 2.95 1.71
CA TYR A 14 -3.43 2.43 0.73
C TYR A 14 -3.04 3.46 -0.31
N GLU A 15 -1.94 3.21 -0.99
CA GLU A 15 -1.48 3.98 -2.14
C GLU A 15 -1.11 3.04 -3.29
N THR A 16 -1.35 3.50 -4.52
CA THR A 16 -1.04 2.77 -5.75
C THR A 16 -0.07 3.52 -6.64
N PHE A 17 0.76 2.76 -7.37
CA PHE A 17 1.70 3.25 -8.37
C PHE A 17 1.60 2.41 -9.65
N GLY A 18 1.90 3.01 -10.80
CA GLY A 18 1.91 2.32 -12.10
C GLY A 18 0.54 2.28 -12.79
N ASP A 19 0.47 1.55 -13.89
CA ASP A 19 -0.75 1.39 -14.69
C ASP A 19 -1.70 0.38 -14.01
N PRO A 20 -2.99 0.71 -13.80
CA PRO A 20 -3.98 -0.25 -13.30
C PRO A 20 -4.13 -1.54 -14.13
N ALA A 21 -3.72 -1.54 -15.39
CA ALA A 21 -3.75 -2.69 -16.30
C ALA A 21 -2.57 -3.65 -16.13
N ASP A 22 -1.50 -3.24 -15.45
CA ASP A 22 -0.32 -4.07 -15.18
C ASP A 22 -0.58 -5.11 -14.07
N GLU A 23 0.26 -6.15 -14.03
CA GLU A 23 0.19 -7.17 -12.97
C GLU A 23 0.43 -6.54 -11.60
N THR A 24 -0.38 -6.91 -10.60
CA THR A 24 -0.37 -6.25 -9.29
C THR A 24 0.56 -6.92 -8.29
N ILE A 25 1.46 -6.14 -7.70
CA ILE A 25 2.23 -6.49 -6.50
C ILE A 25 1.64 -5.76 -5.29
N LEU A 26 1.24 -6.54 -4.28
CA LEU A 26 0.82 -6.01 -2.97
C LEU A 26 1.97 -6.10 -1.97
N LEU A 27 2.40 -4.96 -1.45
CA LEU A 27 3.43 -4.86 -0.43
C LEU A 27 2.81 -4.83 0.96
N ILE A 28 3.08 -5.88 1.76
CA ILE A 28 2.64 -6.01 3.15
C ILE A 28 3.82 -5.67 4.05
N MET A 29 3.67 -4.64 4.87
CA MET A 29 4.74 -4.21 5.78
C MET A 29 4.83 -5.09 7.03
N GLY A 30 6.03 -5.12 7.64
CA GLY A 30 6.26 -5.74 8.94
C GLY A 30 5.52 -5.04 10.11
N LEU A 31 5.54 -5.69 11.27
CA LEU A 31 4.80 -5.27 12.46
C LEU A 31 5.11 -3.83 12.88
N GLY A 32 4.07 -3.01 13.08
CA GLY A 32 4.17 -1.66 13.63
C GLY A 32 4.75 -0.60 12.68
N VAL A 33 5.05 -0.95 11.44
CA VAL A 33 5.65 -0.03 10.46
C VAL A 33 4.61 0.39 9.41
N GLN A 34 4.51 1.69 9.17
CA GLN A 34 3.60 2.29 8.18
C GLN A 34 4.02 1.93 6.74
N MET A 35 3.09 2.02 5.78
CA MET A 35 3.35 1.76 4.36
C MET A 35 4.53 2.56 3.79
N LEU A 36 4.83 3.72 4.39
CA LEU A 36 5.97 4.56 4.00
C LEU A 36 7.34 3.93 4.24
N GLY A 37 7.43 2.85 5.02
CA GLY A 37 8.68 2.08 5.12
C GLY A 37 9.05 1.41 3.78
N TRP A 38 8.09 1.20 2.88
CA TRP A 38 8.38 0.90 1.48
C TRP A 38 8.65 2.22 0.76
N ASP A 39 9.91 2.65 0.68
CA ASP A 39 10.29 3.91 0.03
C ASP A 39 9.64 4.05 -1.36
N GLU A 40 9.17 5.25 -1.71
CA GLU A 40 8.52 5.46 -3.01
C GLU A 40 9.46 5.09 -4.18
N ARG A 41 10.77 5.32 -4.07
CA ARG A 41 11.74 4.94 -5.11
C ARG A 41 11.76 3.44 -5.34
N PHE A 42 11.63 2.63 -4.29
CA PHE A 42 11.50 1.18 -4.43
C PHE A 42 10.21 0.80 -5.19
N CYS A 43 9.09 1.45 -4.85
CA CYS A 43 7.83 1.25 -5.57
C CYS A 43 7.96 1.64 -7.05
N ARG A 44 8.62 2.76 -7.36
CA ARG A 44 8.88 3.20 -8.75
C ARG A 44 9.77 2.21 -9.51
N MET A 45 10.78 1.62 -8.88
CA MET A 45 11.61 0.58 -9.50
C MET A 45 10.81 -0.67 -9.90
N LEU A 46 9.76 -1.02 -9.15
CA LEU A 46 8.84 -2.10 -9.52
C LEU A 46 7.90 -1.67 -10.66
N VAL A 47 7.41 -0.43 -10.64
CA VAL A 47 6.61 0.12 -11.76
C VAL A 47 7.39 0.12 -13.07
N GLU A 48 8.68 0.50 -13.04
CA GLU A 48 9.57 0.46 -14.21
C GLU A 48 9.75 -0.96 -14.80
N ARG A 49 9.39 -2.00 -14.04
CA ARG A 49 9.40 -3.41 -14.48
C ARG A 49 8.04 -3.89 -14.99
N GLY A 50 7.05 -3.01 -15.11
CA GLY A 50 5.70 -3.33 -15.62
C GLY A 50 4.76 -3.89 -14.55
N TYR A 51 4.93 -3.49 -13.29
CA TYR A 51 4.01 -3.87 -12.21
C TYR A 51 3.19 -2.69 -11.71
N ARG A 52 1.91 -2.94 -11.45
CA ARG A 52 1.10 -2.09 -10.60
C ARG A 52 1.48 -2.37 -9.15
N VAL A 53 1.92 -1.36 -8.41
CA VAL A 53 2.32 -1.53 -7.00
C VAL A 53 1.23 -0.99 -6.10
N VAL A 54 0.84 -1.76 -5.09
CA VAL A 54 -0.04 -1.33 -4.00
C VAL A 54 0.69 -1.50 -2.68
N ARG A 55 0.71 -0.46 -1.84
CA ARG A 55 1.17 -0.51 -0.45
C ARG A 55 0.08 0.02 0.46
N PHE A 56 -0.02 -0.51 1.67
CA PHE A 56 -1.08 -0.13 2.60
C PHE A 56 -0.61 -0.14 4.05
N ASP A 57 -1.34 0.59 4.89
CA ASP A 57 -1.16 0.59 6.34
C ASP A 57 -1.93 -0.59 6.95
N ASN A 58 -1.23 -1.47 7.67
CA ASN A 58 -1.88 -2.48 8.50
C ASN A 58 -2.83 -1.82 9.53
N ARG A 59 -3.81 -2.57 10.05
CA ARG A 59 -4.60 -2.10 11.20
C ARG A 59 -3.68 -1.67 12.35
N ASP A 60 -4.11 -0.69 13.12
CA ASP A 60 -3.36 -0.11 14.26
C ASP A 60 -2.08 0.63 13.87
N VAL A 61 -1.83 0.82 12.57
CA VAL A 61 -0.65 1.49 12.04
C VAL A 61 -1.07 2.63 11.11
N GLY A 62 -0.34 3.74 11.19
CA GLY A 62 -0.51 4.88 10.30
C GLY A 62 -1.91 5.47 10.31
N ARG A 63 -2.52 5.52 9.12
CA ARG A 63 -3.82 6.15 8.88
C ARG A 63 -4.97 5.16 8.77
N SER A 64 -4.70 3.86 8.84
CA SER A 64 -5.73 2.83 8.96
C SER A 64 -6.43 2.89 10.33
N THR A 65 -7.58 2.23 10.45
CA THR A 65 -8.32 2.10 11.72
C THR A 65 -7.42 1.60 12.86
N LYS A 66 -7.62 2.16 14.05
CA LYS A 66 -6.95 1.80 15.31
C LYS A 66 -7.99 1.22 16.26
N ILE A 67 -7.67 0.08 16.87
CA ILE A 67 -8.53 -0.70 17.78
C ILE A 67 -7.91 -0.76 19.18
#